data_AF-A0A821PPI2-F1
#
_entry.id   AF-A0A821PPI2-F1
#
_cell.length_a   1.000
_cell.length_b   1.000
_cell.length_c   1.000
_cell.angle_alpha   90.00
_cell.angle_beta   90.00
_cell.angle_gamma   90.00
#
_symmetry.space_group_name_H-M   'P 1'
#
loop_
_entity.id
_entity.type
_entity.pdbx_description
1 polymer ?
#
loop_
_entity_poly.entity_id
_entity_poly.type
_entity_poly.pdbx_seq_one_letter_code
_entity_poly.pdbx_strand_id
1 'polypeptide(L)'
;MKERRARKTSTRFKNCLITCTIGQREEIDNKNKYRIFVFYPVIDSILIEINDRFSKTNMDILRGVSSLSPDSSTFLEIEELKALCVMLKSDIQLLNNEIQVLKPMLKQLKPK
;
A
#
# COMPACT_ATOMS: atom_id res chain seq x y z
N MET A 1 5.47 35.50 -34.70
CA MET A 1 5.23 34.26 -33.92
C MET A 1 5.79 33.09 -34.72
N LYS A 2 6.65 32.24 -34.14
CA LYS A 2 7.16 31.03 -34.84
C LYS A 2 6.08 29.94 -34.79
N GLU A 3 5.71 29.40 -35.94
CA GLU A 3 4.84 28.21 -36.00
C GLU A 3 5.52 27.02 -35.32
N ARG A 4 4.77 26.33 -34.46
CA ARG A 4 5.24 25.12 -33.79
C ARG A 4 5.25 23.96 -34.77
N ARG A 5 6.35 23.20 -34.77
CA ARG A 5 6.45 21.95 -35.55
C ARG A 5 5.30 20.99 -35.21
N ALA A 6 4.60 20.53 -36.24
CA ALA A 6 3.69 19.40 -36.13
C ALA A 6 4.46 18.17 -35.63
N ARG A 7 3.93 17.53 -34.58
CA ARG A 7 4.57 16.38 -33.93
C ARG A 7 4.48 15.16 -34.87
N LYS A 8 5.58 14.43 -35.03
CA LYS A 8 5.63 13.13 -35.71
C LYS A 8 5.94 12.03 -34.71
N THR A 9 5.18 10.95 -34.75
CA THR A 9 5.51 9.71 -34.05
C THR A 9 6.77 9.11 -34.67
N SER A 10 7.62 8.50 -33.82
CA SER A 10 8.84 7.87 -34.31
C SER A 10 8.49 6.70 -35.23
N THR A 11 9.18 6.62 -36.36
CA THR A 11 9.01 5.55 -37.35
C THR A 11 9.36 4.16 -36.79
N ARG A 12 10.13 4.11 -35.69
CA ARG A 12 10.52 2.88 -35.00
C ARG A 12 9.34 2.16 -34.33
N PHE A 13 8.27 2.87 -33.99
CA PHE A 13 7.12 2.30 -33.27
C PHE A 13 5.89 2.03 -34.15
N LYS A 14 6.03 2.02 -35.47
CA LYS A 14 4.90 1.82 -36.40
C LYS A 14 4.14 0.50 -36.18
N ASN A 15 4.82 -0.52 -35.68
CA ASN A 15 4.25 -1.85 -35.46
C ASN A 15 3.97 -2.13 -33.97
N CYS A 16 4.02 -1.10 -33.12
CA CYS A 16 3.80 -1.23 -31.69
C CYS A 16 2.46 -0.59 -31.31
N LEU A 17 1.70 -1.23 -30.42
CA LEU A 17 0.55 -0.61 -29.78
C LEU A 17 1.06 0.33 -28.68
N ILE A 18 0.97 1.64 -28.92
CA ILE A 18 1.32 2.66 -27.93
C ILE A 18 0.13 2.85 -26.99
N THR A 19 0.23 2.40 -25.74
CA THR A 19 -0.85 2.50 -24.75
C THR A 19 -0.83 3.82 -23.98
N CYS A 20 0.33 4.45 -23.82
CA CYS A 20 0.47 5.78 -23.25
C CYS A 20 1.72 6.48 -23.80
N THR A 21 1.75 7.81 -23.70
CA THR A 21 2.92 8.61 -24.09
C THR A 21 3.48 9.33 -22.86
N ILE A 22 4.74 9.06 -22.53
CA ILE A 22 5.40 9.66 -21.36
C ILE A 22 5.99 11.01 -21.77
N GLY A 23 5.62 12.08 -21.06
CA GLY A 23 6.12 13.44 -21.33
C GLY A 23 5.42 14.20 -22.47
N GLN A 24 4.47 13.58 -23.17
CA GLN A 24 3.60 14.25 -24.13
C GLN A 24 2.41 14.88 -23.38
N ARG A 25 2.57 16.11 -22.92
CA ARG A 25 1.45 16.90 -22.41
C ARG A 25 0.75 17.59 -23.59
N GLU A 26 -0.56 17.43 -23.68
CA GLU A 26 -1.39 18.34 -24.47
C GLU A 26 -1.22 19.75 -23.90
N GLU A 27 -1.31 20.78 -24.75
CA GLU A 27 -1.38 22.14 -24.20
C GLU A 27 -2.67 22.28 -23.43
N ILE A 28 -2.51 22.42 -22.12
CA ILE A 28 -3.60 22.71 -21.21
C ILE A 28 -3.93 24.19 -21.38
N ASP A 29 -4.72 24.51 -22.41
CA ASP A 29 -5.14 25.89 -22.71
C ASP A 29 -6.28 26.37 -21.80
N ASN A 30 -6.93 25.45 -21.10
CA ASN A 30 -8.12 25.69 -20.33
C ASN A 30 -8.03 25.03 -18.95
N LYS A 31 -8.47 25.77 -17.93
CA LYS A 31 -8.62 25.30 -16.55
C LYS A 31 -9.43 24.00 -16.45
N ASN A 32 -10.43 23.80 -17.30
CA ASN A 32 -11.22 22.57 -17.31
C ASN A 32 -10.41 21.35 -17.77
N LYS A 33 -9.56 21.51 -18.80
CA LYS A 33 -8.63 20.45 -19.22
C LYS A 33 -7.61 20.14 -18.13
N TYR A 34 -7.10 21.16 -17.43
CA TYR A 34 -6.18 20.95 -16.30
C TYR A 34 -6.82 20.07 -15.22
N ARG A 35 -8.08 20.36 -14.89
CA ARG A 35 -8.82 19.60 -13.88
C ARG A 35 -8.96 18.13 -14.27
N ILE A 36 -9.38 17.88 -15.50
CA ILE A 36 -9.65 16.52 -16.01
C ILE A 36 -8.39 15.69 -16.19
N PHE A 37 -7.32 16.27 -16.75
CA PHE A 37 -6.13 15.50 -17.14
C PHE A 37 -5.04 15.45 -16.09
N VAL A 38 -5.07 16.35 -15.09
CA VAL A 38 -4.03 16.44 -14.07
C VAL A 38 -4.62 16.36 -12.68
N PHE A 39 -5.53 17.27 -12.33
CA PHE A 39 -5.99 17.40 -10.95
C PHE A 39 -6.77 16.19 -10.44
N TYR A 40 -7.82 15.75 -11.15
CA TYR A 40 -8.62 14.61 -10.72
C TYR A 40 -7.83 13.29 -10.75
N PRO A 41 -7.06 12.96 -11.79
CA PRO A 41 -6.25 11.74 -11.79
C PRO A 41 -5.24 11.67 -10.63
N VAL A 42 -4.66 12.81 -10.24
CA VAL A 42 -3.76 12.87 -9.08
C VAL A 42 -4.51 12.61 -7.77
N ILE A 43 -5.69 13.22 -7.59
CA ILE A 43 -6.54 12.96 -6.42
C ILE A 43 -6.94 11.48 -6.37
N ASP A 44 -7.40 10.94 -7.49
CA ASP A 44 -7.80 9.53 -7.59
C ASP A 44 -6.62 8.62 -7.24
N SER A 45 -5.42 8.92 -7.74
CA SER A 45 -4.21 8.16 -7.41
C SER A 45 -3.87 8.22 -5.92
N ILE A 46 -3.99 9.40 -5.29
CA ILE A 46 -3.79 9.56 -3.84
C ILE A 46 -4.84 8.76 -3.06
N LEU A 47 -6.11 8.80 -3.47
CA LEU A 47 -7.18 8.05 -2.82
C LEU A 47 -6.98 6.54 -2.93
N ILE A 48 -6.55 6.05 -4.10
CA ILE A 48 -6.21 4.64 -4.31
C ILE A 48 -5.06 4.23 -3.39
N GLU A 49 -3.96 4.99 -3.37
CA GLU A 49 -2.81 4.68 -2.51
C GLU A 49 -3.16 4.71 -1.02
N ILE A 50 -3.97 5.67 -0.57
CA ILE A 50 -4.44 5.73 0.82
C ILE A 50 -5.31 4.50 1.13
N ASN A 51 -6.27 4.18 0.26
CA ASN A 51 -7.14 3.04 0.45
C ASN A 51 -6.38 1.71 0.46
N ASP A 52 -5.38 1.55 -0.41
CA ASP A 52 -4.57 0.34 -0.46
C ASP A 52 -3.73 0.22 0.82
N ARG A 53 -3.00 1.29 1.21
CA ARG A 53 -2.11 1.28 2.38
C ARG A 53 -2.85 1.16 3.71
N PHE A 54 -3.96 1.88 3.85
CA PHE A 54 -4.76 1.93 5.08
C PHE A 54 -6.07 1.17 4.95
N SER A 55 -6.12 0.19 4.04
CA SER A 55 -7.23 -0.75 3.97
C SER A 55 -7.42 -1.42 5.34
N LYS A 56 -8.66 -1.80 5.63
CA LYS A 56 -8.98 -2.49 6.90
C LYS A 56 -8.03 -3.67 7.15
N THR A 57 -7.79 -4.49 6.12
CA THR A 57 -6.87 -5.63 6.19
C THR A 57 -5.45 -5.22 6.55
N ASN A 58 -4.90 -4.18 5.91
CA ASN A 58 -3.54 -3.72 6.21
C ASN A 58 -3.45 -3.09 7.61
N MET A 59 -4.49 -2.40 8.05
CA MET A 59 -4.58 -1.89 9.42
C MET A 59 -4.64 -3.01 10.46
N ASP A 60 -5.40 -4.08 10.19
CA ASP A 60 -5.46 -5.26 11.06
C ASP A 60 -4.10 -5.97 11.12
N ILE A 61 -3.39 -6.10 9.98
CA ILE A 61 -2.02 -6.62 9.93
C ILE A 61 -1.07 -5.74 10.76
N LEU A 62 -1.13 -4.42 10.57
CA LEU A 62 -0.27 -3.47 11.29
C LEU A 62 -0.51 -3.53 12.80
N ARG A 63 -1.76 -3.74 13.23
CA ARG A 63 -2.12 -3.96 14.63
C ARG A 63 -1.57 -5.28 15.16
N GLY A 64 -1.55 -6.33 14.34
CA GLY A 64 -0.83 -7.56 14.66
C GLY A 64 0.68 -7.34 14.81
N VAL A 65 1.30 -6.47 14.01
CA VAL A 65 2.72 -6.11 14.21
C VAL A 65 2.91 -5.36 15.53
N SER A 66 2.04 -4.40 15.85
CA SER A 66 2.16 -3.61 17.08
C SER A 66 1.91 -4.46 18.33
N SER A 67 1.07 -5.49 18.26
CA SER A 67 0.85 -6.45 19.36
C SER A 67 2.05 -7.36 19.64
N LEU A 68 3.11 -7.33 18.82
CA LEU A 68 4.39 -7.99 19.13
C LEU A 68 5.36 -7.08 19.91
N SER A 69 5.00 -5.82 20.15
CA SER A 69 5.78 -4.92 21.00
C SER A 69 5.45 -5.17 22.48
N PRO A 70 6.44 -5.34 23.37
CA PRO A 70 6.20 -5.60 24.79
C PRO A 70 5.48 -4.46 25.52
N ASP A 71 5.55 -3.24 24.99
CA ASP A 71 4.87 -2.06 25.55
C ASP A 71 3.42 -1.91 25.05
N SER A 72 2.99 -2.77 24.11
CA SER A 72 1.63 -2.74 23.59
C SER A 72 0.63 -3.25 24.63
N SER A 73 -0.52 -2.59 24.74
CA SER A 73 -1.61 -3.04 25.62
C SER A 73 -2.16 -4.41 25.22
N THR A 74 -2.03 -4.79 23.95
CA THR A 74 -2.49 -6.06 23.39
C THR A 74 -1.35 -7.06 23.16
N PHE A 75 -0.25 -6.95 23.92
CA PHE A 75 0.94 -7.76 23.71
C PHE A 75 0.64 -9.28 23.67
N LEU A 76 1.00 -9.91 22.54
CA LEU A 76 0.76 -11.32 22.23
C LEU A 76 -0.73 -11.74 22.31
N GLU A 77 -1.68 -10.85 22.04
CA GLU A 77 -3.08 -11.24 21.89
C GLU A 77 -3.35 -11.91 20.54
N ILE A 78 -3.90 -13.13 20.58
CA ILE A 78 -4.12 -13.94 19.37
C ILE A 78 -5.07 -13.27 18.39
N GLU A 79 -6.08 -12.55 18.89
CA GLU A 79 -7.07 -11.84 18.07
C GLU A 79 -6.39 -10.80 17.16
N GLU A 80 -5.40 -10.09 17.68
CA GLU A 80 -4.66 -9.08 16.92
C GLU A 80 -3.66 -9.70 15.94
N LEU A 81 -3.15 -10.90 16.24
CA LEU A 81 -2.18 -11.59 15.41
C LEU A 81 -2.78 -12.36 14.23
N LYS A 82 -4.10 -12.64 14.25
CA LYS A 82 -4.78 -13.43 13.20
C LYS A 82 -4.52 -12.91 11.80
N ALA A 83 -4.66 -11.61 11.58
CA ALA A 83 -4.49 -11.01 10.25
C ALA A 83 -3.04 -11.16 9.74
N LEU A 84 -2.06 -10.95 10.61
CA LEU A 84 -0.64 -11.15 10.32
C LEU A 84 -0.31 -12.62 10.06
N CYS A 85 -0.91 -13.55 10.82
CA CYS A 85 -0.75 -14.99 10.66
C CYS A 85 -1.24 -15.47 9.29
N VAL A 86 -2.41 -14.98 8.86
CA VAL A 86 -2.99 -15.27 7.53
C VAL A 86 -2.11 -14.74 6.41
N MET A 87 -1.59 -13.51 6.54
CA MET A 87 -0.67 -12.92 5.56
C MET A 87 0.60 -13.76 5.38
N LEU A 88 1.16 -14.25 6.49
CA LEU A 88 2.36 -15.10 6.49
C LEU A 88 2.08 -16.58 6.14
N LYS A 89 0.81 -16.93 5.92
CA LYS A 89 0.35 -18.31 5.64
C LYS A 89 0.78 -19.29 6.75
N SER A 90 0.76 -18.83 7.99
CA SER A 90 1.11 -19.62 9.17
C SER A 90 -0.13 -20.26 9.80
N ASP A 91 0.07 -21.38 10.50
CA ASP A 91 -1.02 -22.08 11.19
C ASP A 91 -1.43 -21.33 12.48
N ILE A 92 -2.68 -20.87 12.51
CA ILE A 92 -3.25 -20.10 13.62
C ILE A 92 -3.34 -20.95 14.90
N GLN A 93 -3.62 -22.26 14.78
CA GLN A 93 -3.72 -23.15 15.94
C GLN A 93 -2.35 -23.38 16.57
N LEU A 94 -1.33 -23.60 15.74
CA LEU A 94 0.05 -23.74 16.22
C LEU A 94 0.53 -22.46 16.92
N LEU A 95 0.30 -21.29 16.31
CA LEU A 95 0.64 -20.00 16.90
C LEU A 95 -0.05 -19.80 18.26
N ASN A 96 -1.34 -20.14 18.37
CA ASN A 96 -2.06 -20.01 19.62
C ASN A 96 -1.43 -20.86 20.73
N ASN A 97 -1.02 -22.09 20.41
CA ASN A 97 -0.33 -22.97 21.36
C ASN A 97 1.02 -22.39 21.79
N GLU A 98 1.82 -21.88 20.85
CA GLU A 98 3.11 -21.24 21.15
C GLU A 98 2.94 -20.03 22.07
N ILE A 99 1.96 -19.17 21.81
CA ILE A 99 1.68 -17.97 22.62
C ILE A 99 1.28 -18.36 24.05
N GLN A 100 0.47 -19.41 24.22
CA GLN A 100 0.07 -19.90 25.54
C GLN A 100 1.27 -20.36 26.38
N VAL A 101 2.30 -20.90 25.75
CA VAL A 101 3.55 -21.32 26.42
C VAL A 101 4.49 -20.13 26.62
N LEU A 102 4.65 -19.26 25.62
CA LEU A 102 5.57 -18.13 25.63
C LEU A 102 5.21 -17.09 26.70
N LYS A 103 3.92 -16.76 26.86
CA LYS A 103 3.45 -15.74 27.81
C LYS A 103 3.91 -16.02 29.26
N PRO A 104 3.70 -17.22 29.83
CA PRO A 104 4.24 -17.60 31.13
C PRO A 104 5.78 -17.54 31.20
N MET A 105 6.48 -18.03 30.17
CA MET A 105 7.95 -18.03 30.15
C MET A 105 8.51 -16.61 30.19
N LEU A 106 7.94 -15.68 29.45
CA LEU A 106 8.34 -14.27 29.46
C LEU A 106 8.11 -13.60 30.82
N LYS A 107 7.05 -13.98 31.55
CA LYS A 107 6.82 -13.49 32.92
C LYS A 107 7.88 -13.99 33.89
N GLN A 108 8.35 -15.23 33.72
CA GLN A 108 9.41 -15.82 34.55
C GLN A 108 10.79 -15.26 34.22
N LEU A 109 10.99 -14.79 32.99
CA LEU A 109 12.27 -14.24 32.53
C LEU A 109 12.54 -12.79 32.97
N LYS A 110 11.57 -12.11 33.60
CA LYS A 110 11.80 -10.76 34.12
C LYS A 110 12.94 -10.81 35.16
N PRO A 111 14.07 -10.11 34.95
CA PRO A 111 15.14 -10.06 35.93
C PRO A 111 14.63 -9.38 37.22
N LYS A 112 15.13 -9.85 38.37
CA LYS A 112 14.93 -9.25 39.69
C LYS A 112 15.39 -7.80 39.72
#